data_AF-A0A7J5F2Z4-F1
#
_entry.id   AF-A0A7J5F2Z4-F1
#
_cell.length_a   1.000
_cell.length_b   1.000
_cell.length_c   1.000
_cell.angle_alpha   90.00
_cell.angle_beta   90.00
_cell.angle_gamma   90.00
#
_symmetry.space_group_name_H-M   'P 1'
#
loop_
_entity.id
_entity.type
_entity.pdbx_description
1 polymer ?
#
loop_
_entity_poly.entity_id
_entity_poly.type
_entity_poly.pdbx_seq_one_letter_code
_entity_poly.pdbx_strand_id
1 'polypeptide(L)'
;MVRFLLLNIVLFTLLLRADEGLSVEFVPAKKLVPLFAASGPEHRVSYAKHLTSGTFSGSMGGSLPAADVRAFGLLCQLSAGGSVHTTLRNAGAKFSVTNVDFVVDVTFDVPVSDATIVRTGWGHTSHHLADDAMSAGLTPNNYARDYYALYGVHALPFADTRVYAGVQYSYSFLINTRMDGQWMPHLGGEGTFLRVWSGAALYGAFDLKFRGELEYGSTQSFQVGLKAQSPLNRTLRLAYTFRTGLEERGQFYDRRETTHTIGLFFDL
;
A
#
# COMPACT_ATOMS: atom_id res chain seq x y z
N MET A 1 -1.15 -17.93 14.97
CA MET A 1 -1.90 -18.61 13.89
C MET A 1 -3.27 -19.11 14.33
N VAL A 2 -3.36 -20.01 15.33
CA VAL A 2 -4.64 -20.66 15.75
C VAL A 2 -5.75 -19.67 16.15
N ARG A 3 -5.43 -18.58 16.87
CA ARG A 3 -6.44 -17.59 17.32
C ARG A 3 -7.03 -16.73 16.19
N PHE A 4 -6.25 -16.42 15.16
CA PHE A 4 -6.70 -15.63 14.00
C PHE A 4 -7.48 -16.52 13.02
N LEU A 5 -7.04 -17.77 12.86
CA LEU A 5 -7.78 -18.80 12.15
C LEU A 5 -9.14 -19.03 12.82
N LEU A 6 -9.20 -19.06 14.15
CA LEU A 6 -10.45 -19.17 14.91
C LEU A 6 -11.40 -17.99 14.66
N LEU A 7 -10.91 -16.75 14.60
CA LEU A 7 -11.76 -15.60 14.28
C LEU A 7 -12.35 -15.70 12.86
N ASN A 8 -11.52 -16.10 11.88
CA ASN A 8 -11.96 -16.31 10.50
C ASN A 8 -12.93 -17.49 10.39
N ILE A 9 -12.67 -18.59 11.10
CA ILE A 9 -13.56 -19.76 11.16
C ILE A 9 -14.88 -19.40 11.84
N VAL A 10 -14.87 -18.60 12.90
CA VAL A 10 -16.11 -18.13 13.57
C VAL A 10 -16.92 -17.24 12.63
N LEU A 11 -16.28 -16.30 11.93
CA LEU A 11 -16.93 -15.51 10.87
C LEU A 11 -17.49 -16.44 9.78
N PHE A 12 -16.73 -17.42 9.31
CA PHE A 12 -17.15 -18.34 8.25
C PHE A 12 -18.24 -19.32 8.67
N THR A 13 -18.23 -19.81 9.91
CA THR A 13 -19.28 -20.70 10.45
C THR A 13 -20.56 -19.97 10.76
N LEU A 14 -20.49 -18.67 11.13
CA LEU A 14 -21.67 -17.81 11.17
C LEU A 14 -22.26 -17.68 9.75
N LEU A 15 -21.44 -17.52 8.70
CA LEU A 15 -21.88 -17.42 7.30
C LEU A 15 -22.55 -18.72 6.77
N LEU A 16 -22.15 -19.90 7.23
CA LEU A 16 -22.63 -21.19 6.73
C LEU A 16 -23.98 -21.66 7.32
N ARG A 17 -24.55 -20.97 8.30
CA ARG A 17 -25.86 -21.31 8.90
C ARG A 17 -27.05 -20.59 8.27
N ALA A 18 -26.86 -19.89 7.16
CA ALA A 18 -27.91 -19.07 6.54
C ALA A 18 -28.61 -19.80 5.39
N ASP A 19 -29.85 -20.23 5.62
CA ASP A 19 -30.75 -20.74 4.57
C ASP A 19 -31.36 -19.61 3.70
N GLU A 20 -31.19 -18.34 4.07
CA GLU A 20 -31.54 -17.18 3.24
C GLU A 20 -30.53 -16.04 3.40
N GLY A 21 -30.09 -15.43 2.29
CA GLY A 21 -29.35 -14.16 2.30
C GLY A 21 -27.82 -14.22 2.13
N LEU A 22 -27.24 -15.36 1.76
CA LEU A 22 -25.85 -15.42 1.29
C LEU A 22 -25.81 -15.13 -0.23
N SER A 23 -25.04 -14.13 -0.64
CA SER A 23 -24.73 -13.90 -2.06
C SER A 23 -23.24 -13.62 -2.25
N VAL A 24 -22.66 -14.14 -3.33
CA VAL A 24 -21.27 -13.89 -3.71
C VAL A 24 -21.22 -13.30 -5.11
N GLU A 25 -20.64 -12.11 -5.26
CA GLU A 25 -20.30 -11.51 -6.55
C GLU A 25 -18.79 -11.65 -6.76
N PHE A 26 -18.38 -12.39 -7.78
CA PHE A 26 -16.96 -12.55 -8.13
C PHE A 26 -16.48 -11.38 -8.98
N VAL A 27 -15.27 -10.91 -8.67
CA VAL A 27 -14.59 -9.81 -9.38
C VAL A 27 -15.48 -8.56 -9.50
N PRO A 28 -15.93 -7.98 -8.37
CA PRO A 28 -16.81 -6.82 -8.40
C PRO A 28 -16.13 -5.63 -9.06
N ALA A 29 -16.91 -4.79 -9.74
CA ALA A 29 -16.38 -3.70 -10.56
C ALA A 29 -15.73 -2.56 -9.74
N LYS A 30 -15.99 -2.49 -8.43
CA LYS A 30 -15.53 -1.39 -7.56
C LYS A 30 -14.82 -1.95 -6.34
N LYS A 31 -13.69 -1.32 -5.99
CA LYS A 31 -13.03 -1.52 -4.70
C LYS A 31 -13.72 -0.69 -3.62
N LEU A 32 -13.89 -1.27 -2.43
CA LEU A 32 -14.42 -0.58 -1.26
C LEU A 32 -13.40 0.41 -0.69
N VAL A 33 -12.17 -0.05 -0.44
CA VAL A 33 -11.07 0.83 -0.02
C VAL A 33 -10.10 1.06 -1.20
N PRO A 34 -10.06 2.27 -1.77
CA PRO A 34 -9.06 2.65 -2.78
C PRO A 34 -7.63 2.70 -2.21
N LEU A 35 -6.64 2.66 -3.09
CA LEU A 35 -5.21 2.72 -2.72
C LEU A 35 -4.86 4.01 -1.98
N PHE A 36 -3.95 3.97 -1.00
CA PHE A 36 -3.54 5.18 -0.28
C PHE A 36 -2.54 6.01 -1.12
N ALA A 37 -2.92 7.18 -1.65
CA ALA A 37 -2.15 7.86 -2.70
C ALA A 37 -0.68 8.12 -2.34
N ALA A 38 -0.39 8.59 -1.13
CA ALA A 38 0.97 8.93 -0.68
C ALA A 38 1.79 7.73 -0.17
N SER A 39 1.17 6.55 -0.02
CA SER A 39 1.86 5.37 0.49
C SER A 39 2.74 4.72 -0.59
N GLY A 40 3.99 4.42 -0.24
CA GLY A 40 4.97 3.83 -1.17
C GLY A 40 4.69 2.40 -1.64
N PRO A 41 4.39 1.43 -0.76
CA PRO A 41 4.25 0.01 -1.10
C PRO A 41 2.85 -0.35 -1.63
N GLU A 42 2.10 0.63 -2.13
CA GLU A 42 0.74 0.39 -2.63
C GLU A 42 0.75 -0.36 -3.94
N HIS A 43 -0.28 -1.20 -4.12
CA HIS A 43 -0.40 -2.05 -5.28
C HIS A 43 -0.86 -1.28 -6.53
N ARG A 44 0.11 -0.69 -7.24
CA ARG A 44 -0.13 0.12 -8.44
C ARG A 44 0.99 0.02 -9.46
N VAL A 45 0.70 0.52 -10.65
CA VAL A 45 1.75 0.86 -11.63
C VAL A 45 2.19 2.30 -11.38
N SER A 46 3.49 2.53 -11.27
CA SER A 46 4.03 3.89 -11.12
C SER A 46 5.43 4.04 -11.71
N TYR A 47 5.78 5.28 -12.04
CA TYR A 47 7.09 5.68 -12.50
C TYR A 47 7.39 7.10 -12.01
N ALA A 48 8.49 7.27 -11.28
CA ALA A 48 8.85 8.53 -10.66
C ALA A 48 10.34 8.85 -10.85
N LYS A 49 10.63 10.08 -11.28
CA LYS A 49 11.98 10.64 -11.37
C LYS A 49 12.35 11.31 -10.06
N HIS A 50 13.50 10.95 -9.48
CA HIS A 50 14.09 11.70 -8.37
C HIS A 50 14.71 12.98 -8.89
N LEU A 51 14.36 14.13 -8.31
CA LEU A 51 14.76 15.45 -8.81
C LEU A 51 16.21 15.81 -8.45
N THR A 52 16.73 15.24 -7.36
CA THR A 52 18.07 15.54 -6.84
C THR A 52 19.11 14.50 -7.23
N SER A 53 18.73 13.47 -7.99
CA SER A 53 19.62 12.36 -8.32
C SER A 53 19.37 11.79 -9.72
N GLY A 54 20.32 10.98 -10.19
CA GLY A 54 20.17 10.16 -11.40
C GLY A 54 19.16 9.02 -11.25
N THR A 55 18.40 8.97 -10.15
CA THR A 55 17.56 7.82 -9.77
C THR A 55 16.14 7.93 -10.33
N PHE A 56 15.52 6.78 -10.55
CA PHE A 56 14.10 6.60 -10.83
C PHE A 56 13.55 5.51 -9.92
N SER A 57 12.29 5.62 -9.54
CA SER A 57 11.57 4.58 -8.82
C SER A 57 10.37 4.14 -9.67
N GLY A 58 10.09 2.85 -9.68
CA GLY A 58 8.96 2.29 -10.38
C GLY A 58 8.24 1.25 -9.54
N SER A 59 6.97 1.03 -9.86
CA SER A 59 6.22 -0.12 -9.36
C SER A 59 5.41 -0.74 -10.49
N MET A 60 5.27 -2.06 -10.45
CA MET A 60 4.39 -2.80 -11.34
C MET A 60 3.56 -3.76 -10.50
N GLY A 61 2.25 -3.70 -10.66
CA GLY A 61 1.33 -4.55 -9.92
C GLY A 61 -0.05 -3.93 -9.81
N GLY A 62 -0.86 -4.51 -8.95
CA GLY A 62 -2.24 -4.11 -8.75
C GLY A 62 -2.89 -4.90 -7.62
N SER A 63 -4.02 -4.39 -7.16
CA SER A 63 -4.93 -5.11 -6.30
C SER A 63 -6.19 -5.42 -7.08
N LEU A 64 -6.78 -6.60 -6.90
CA LEU A 64 -8.01 -7.03 -7.54
C LEU A 64 -9.02 -7.36 -6.45
N PRO A 65 -10.21 -6.74 -6.42
CA PRO A 65 -11.28 -7.25 -5.58
C PRO A 65 -11.71 -8.60 -6.18
N ALA A 66 -11.54 -9.66 -5.40
CA ALA A 66 -11.77 -11.03 -5.85
C ALA A 66 -13.23 -11.43 -5.67
N ALA A 67 -13.86 -11.01 -4.57
CA ALA A 67 -15.26 -11.31 -4.29
C ALA A 67 -15.89 -10.32 -3.32
N ASP A 68 -17.15 -9.96 -3.58
CA ASP A 68 -18.06 -9.35 -2.61
C ASP A 68 -18.92 -10.48 -2.01
N VAL A 69 -18.79 -10.71 -0.71
CA VAL A 69 -19.61 -11.67 0.04
C VAL A 69 -20.61 -10.87 0.86
N ARG A 70 -21.90 -11.12 0.63
CA ARG A 70 -22.99 -10.55 1.42
C ARG A 70 -23.67 -11.64 2.23
N ALA A 71 -23.83 -11.42 3.53
CA ALA A 71 -24.55 -12.31 4.41
C ALA A 71 -25.08 -11.54 5.63
N PHE A 72 -26.30 -11.83 6.06
CA PHE A 72 -26.95 -11.13 7.18
C PHE A 72 -26.97 -9.61 7.03
N GLY A 73 -27.06 -9.11 5.79
CA GLY A 73 -26.99 -7.67 5.49
C GLY A 73 -25.59 -7.05 5.58
N LEU A 74 -24.57 -7.82 5.95
CA LEU A 74 -23.17 -7.37 5.98
C LEU A 74 -22.50 -7.63 4.63
N LEU A 75 -21.75 -6.65 4.14
CA LEU A 75 -20.87 -6.78 2.98
C LEU A 75 -19.42 -6.97 3.46
N CYS A 76 -18.72 -7.95 2.90
CA CYS A 76 -17.28 -8.12 3.03
C CYS A 76 -16.68 -8.26 1.63
N GLN A 77 -15.76 -7.36 1.26
CA GLN A 77 -15.02 -7.46 0.01
C GLN A 77 -13.65 -8.09 0.26
N LEU A 78 -13.41 -9.25 -0.34
CA LEU A 78 -12.11 -9.90 -0.43
C LEU A 78 -11.32 -9.31 -1.60
N SER A 79 -10.08 -8.92 -1.38
CA SER A 79 -9.14 -8.52 -2.44
C SER A 79 -7.81 -9.25 -2.32
N ALA A 80 -7.12 -9.41 -3.44
CA ALA A 80 -5.75 -9.90 -3.49
C ALA A 80 -4.85 -8.88 -4.22
N GLY A 81 -3.69 -8.59 -3.64
CA GLY A 81 -2.72 -7.63 -4.13
C GLY A 81 -1.36 -8.26 -4.40
N GLY A 82 -0.68 -7.77 -5.43
CA GLY A 82 0.69 -8.17 -5.75
C GLY A 82 1.42 -7.05 -6.47
N SER A 83 2.64 -6.73 -6.04
CA SER A 83 3.47 -5.70 -6.67
C SER A 83 4.96 -5.94 -6.53
N VAL A 84 5.69 -5.43 -7.52
CA VAL A 84 7.13 -5.32 -7.53
C VAL A 84 7.51 -3.83 -7.53
N HIS A 85 8.38 -3.43 -6.62
CA HIS A 85 8.93 -2.08 -6.55
C HIS A 85 10.42 -2.11 -6.89
N THR A 86 10.85 -1.21 -7.76
CA THR A 86 12.23 -1.14 -8.22
C THR A 86 12.79 0.27 -8.16
N THR A 87 14.09 0.36 -7.96
CA THR A 87 14.85 1.61 -8.10
C THR A 87 15.87 1.44 -9.21
N LEU A 88 15.88 2.37 -10.16
CA LEU A 88 16.87 2.44 -11.24
C LEU A 88 17.81 3.59 -10.95
N ARG A 89 19.12 3.39 -11.10
CA ARG A 89 20.13 4.43 -10.97
C ARG A 89 20.79 4.67 -12.33
N ASN A 90 20.89 5.93 -12.74
CA ASN A 90 21.69 6.28 -13.90
C ASN A 90 23.17 5.94 -13.64
N ALA A 91 23.75 5.10 -14.48
CA ALA A 91 25.14 4.67 -14.47
C ALA A 91 25.83 5.05 -15.80
N GLY A 92 25.57 6.27 -16.29
CA GLY A 92 26.11 6.80 -17.54
C GLY A 92 25.28 6.39 -18.75
N ALA A 93 25.83 5.53 -19.61
CA ALA A 93 25.14 5.05 -20.82
C ALA A 93 24.06 3.99 -20.55
N LYS A 94 23.94 3.52 -19.29
CA LYS A 94 23.01 2.47 -18.87
C LYS A 94 22.33 2.84 -17.56
N PHE A 95 21.19 2.22 -17.30
CA PHE A 95 20.57 2.21 -15.98
C PHE A 95 20.93 0.91 -15.26
N SER A 96 21.30 1.01 -13.99
CA SER A 96 21.43 -0.15 -13.11
C SER A 96 20.18 -0.31 -12.26
N VAL A 97 19.72 -1.55 -12.10
CA VAL A 97 18.67 -1.87 -11.15
C VAL A 97 19.30 -1.97 -9.77
N THR A 98 18.75 -1.27 -8.78
CA THR A 98 19.30 -1.28 -7.42
C THR A 98 18.64 -2.35 -6.56
N ASN A 99 17.31 -2.39 -6.59
CA ASN A 99 16.52 -3.30 -5.77
C ASN A 99 15.30 -3.80 -6.53
N VAL A 100 14.79 -4.94 -6.05
CA VAL A 100 13.54 -5.56 -6.48
C VAL A 100 12.83 -6.03 -5.22
N ASP A 101 11.73 -5.33 -4.87
CA ASP A 101 10.98 -5.59 -3.66
C ASP A 101 9.59 -6.11 -4.01
N PHE A 102 9.20 -7.23 -3.43
CA PHE A 102 7.91 -7.87 -3.62
C PHE A 102 6.98 -7.58 -2.44
N VAL A 103 5.73 -7.27 -2.75
CA VAL A 103 4.64 -7.13 -1.79
C VAL A 103 3.46 -7.94 -2.31
N VAL A 104 2.93 -8.83 -1.48
CA VAL A 104 1.73 -9.62 -1.79
C VAL A 104 0.84 -9.65 -0.56
N ASP A 105 -0.45 -9.34 -0.72
CA ASP A 105 -1.39 -9.42 0.38
C ASP A 105 -2.80 -9.85 -0.03
N VAL A 106 -3.57 -10.24 0.98
CA VAL A 106 -4.99 -10.54 0.89
C VAL A 106 -5.70 -9.67 1.92
N THR A 107 -6.70 -8.90 1.48
CA THR A 107 -7.43 -7.97 2.32
C THR A 107 -8.93 -8.24 2.34
N PHE A 108 -9.57 -7.85 3.44
CA PHE A 108 -10.99 -7.93 3.71
C PHE A 108 -11.46 -6.54 4.11
N ASP A 109 -12.35 -5.98 3.32
CA ASP A 109 -12.93 -4.67 3.55
C ASP A 109 -14.39 -4.83 4.01
N VAL A 110 -14.70 -4.32 5.19
CA VAL A 110 -16.04 -4.41 5.81
C VAL A 110 -16.54 -3.00 6.08
N PRO A 111 -17.57 -2.52 5.36
CA PRO A 111 -18.24 -1.28 5.70
C PRO A 111 -18.89 -1.41 7.07
N VAL A 112 -18.54 -0.53 8.00
CA VAL A 112 -19.15 -0.46 9.34
C VAL A 112 -20.13 0.71 9.46
N SER A 113 -20.06 1.67 8.53
CA SER A 113 -21.06 2.71 8.29
C SER A 113 -20.95 3.24 6.87
N ASP A 114 -21.82 4.18 6.48
CA ASP A 114 -21.77 4.83 5.16
C ASP A 114 -20.46 5.59 4.90
N ALA A 115 -19.77 6.01 5.96
CA ALA A 115 -18.54 6.77 5.88
C ALA A 115 -17.29 5.98 6.30
N THR A 116 -17.45 4.78 6.89
CA THR A 116 -16.33 4.07 7.52
C THR A 116 -16.23 2.64 7.05
N ILE A 117 -15.02 2.26 6.67
CA ILE A 117 -14.68 0.91 6.26
C ILE A 117 -13.51 0.44 7.12
N VAL A 118 -13.62 -0.78 7.66
CA VAL A 118 -12.53 -1.46 8.32
C VAL A 118 -11.89 -2.42 7.31
N ARG A 119 -10.59 -2.25 7.07
CA ARG A 119 -9.78 -3.14 6.26
C ARG A 119 -8.90 -3.98 7.16
N THR A 120 -8.94 -5.30 7.01
CA THR A 120 -7.96 -6.21 7.64
C THR A 120 -7.36 -7.13 6.60
N GLY A 121 -6.30 -7.85 6.93
CA GLY A 121 -5.66 -8.75 5.98
C GLY A 121 -4.36 -9.32 6.51
N TRP A 122 -3.71 -10.09 5.65
CA TRP A 122 -2.35 -10.54 5.86
C TRP A 122 -1.56 -10.42 4.57
N GLY A 123 -0.25 -10.32 4.69
CA GLY A 123 0.63 -10.23 3.54
C GLY A 123 2.04 -10.66 3.84
N HIS A 124 2.84 -10.65 2.78
CA HIS A 124 4.25 -10.94 2.76
C HIS A 124 4.98 -9.84 1.99
N THR A 125 6.09 -9.36 2.54
CA THR A 125 7.07 -8.57 1.78
C THR A 125 8.43 -9.24 1.79
N SER A 126 9.13 -9.19 0.66
CA SER A 126 10.52 -9.62 0.53
C SER A 126 11.27 -8.60 -0.31
N HIS A 127 12.47 -8.22 0.14
CA HIS A 127 13.22 -7.13 -0.46
C HIS A 127 14.58 -7.66 -0.87
N HIS A 128 15.00 -7.41 -2.11
CA HIS A 128 16.23 -7.98 -2.67
C HIS A 128 17.05 -6.90 -3.36
N LEU A 129 18.37 -7.01 -3.28
CA LEU A 129 19.25 -6.29 -4.20
C LEU A 129 19.17 -6.95 -5.57
N ALA A 130 19.21 -6.14 -6.61
CA ALA A 130 19.44 -6.66 -7.96
C ALA A 130 20.92 -7.03 -8.15
N ASP A 131 21.19 -7.79 -9.20
CA ASP A 131 22.52 -8.22 -9.64
C ASP A 131 23.48 -7.05 -9.91
N ASP A 132 23.00 -5.97 -10.52
CA ASP A 132 23.80 -4.76 -10.75
C ASP A 132 24.27 -4.13 -9.43
N ALA A 133 23.41 -4.10 -8.40
CA ALA A 133 23.75 -3.56 -7.09
C ALA A 133 24.80 -4.42 -6.37
N MET A 134 24.66 -5.75 -6.44
CA MET A 134 25.65 -6.67 -5.89
C MET A 134 27.00 -6.55 -6.62
N SER A 135 26.97 -6.41 -7.95
CA SER A 135 28.17 -6.18 -8.77
C SER A 135 28.86 -4.85 -8.45
N ALA A 136 28.09 -3.85 -7.98
CA ALA A 136 28.61 -2.58 -7.48
C ALA A 136 29.12 -2.65 -6.02
N GLY A 137 29.15 -3.84 -5.41
CA GLY A 137 29.70 -4.07 -4.07
C GLY A 137 28.70 -3.90 -2.92
N LEU A 138 27.40 -3.73 -3.19
CA LEU A 138 26.40 -3.75 -2.12
C LEU A 138 26.19 -5.17 -1.62
N THR A 139 26.16 -5.33 -0.29
CA THR A 139 25.91 -6.63 0.35
C THR A 139 24.41 -6.77 0.62
N PRO A 140 23.75 -7.83 0.14
CA PRO A 140 22.34 -8.04 0.40
C PRO A 140 22.11 -8.38 1.88
N ASN A 141 21.01 -7.88 2.43
CA ASN A 141 20.44 -8.38 3.67
C ASN A 141 19.27 -9.33 3.38
N ASN A 142 18.92 -10.18 4.34
CA ASN A 142 17.70 -10.98 4.26
C ASN A 142 16.57 -10.23 4.96
N TYR A 143 15.93 -9.32 4.23
CA TYR A 143 14.78 -8.54 4.71
C TYR A 143 13.49 -9.14 4.15
N ALA A 144 12.71 -9.78 5.03
CA ALA A 144 11.41 -10.34 4.69
C ALA A 144 10.46 -10.28 5.88
N ARG A 145 9.17 -10.11 5.62
CA ARG A 145 8.15 -9.91 6.65
C ARG A 145 6.82 -10.51 6.25
N ASP A 146 6.27 -11.35 7.12
CA ASP A 146 4.86 -11.70 7.10
C ASP A 146 4.11 -10.90 8.16
N TYR A 147 2.97 -10.34 7.79
CA TYR A 147 2.23 -9.41 8.65
C TYR A 147 0.72 -9.65 8.62
N TYR A 148 0.06 -9.26 9.71
CA TYR A 148 -1.37 -8.93 9.72
C TYR A 148 -1.54 -7.42 9.65
N ALA A 149 -2.62 -6.96 9.03
CA ALA A 149 -2.96 -5.55 8.92
C ALA A 149 -4.37 -5.29 9.48
N LEU A 150 -4.55 -4.12 10.11
CA LEU A 150 -5.85 -3.59 10.49
C LEU A 150 -5.85 -2.07 10.28
N TYR A 151 -6.80 -1.58 9.49
CA TYR A 151 -6.97 -0.18 9.13
C TYR A 151 -8.43 0.23 9.27
N GLY A 152 -8.66 1.41 9.82
CA GLY A 152 -9.91 2.15 9.66
C GLY A 152 -9.72 3.21 8.57
N VAL A 153 -10.66 3.26 7.62
CA VAL A 153 -10.71 4.28 6.56
C VAL A 153 -12.02 5.03 6.71
N HIS A 154 -11.93 6.35 6.81
CA HIS A 154 -13.08 7.22 7.06
C HIS A 154 -13.16 8.32 5.99
N ALA A 155 -14.30 8.40 5.30
CA ALA A 155 -14.63 9.47 4.39
C ALA A 155 -15.07 10.71 5.18
N LEU A 156 -14.49 11.85 4.84
CA LEU A 156 -14.88 13.14 5.41
C LEU A 156 -15.90 13.81 4.48
N PRO A 157 -16.87 14.58 5.01
CA PRO A 157 -17.98 15.12 4.22
C PRO A 157 -17.58 16.24 3.25
N PHE A 158 -16.29 16.63 3.22
CA PHE A 158 -15.80 17.72 2.40
C PHE A 158 -14.75 17.24 1.38
N ALA A 159 -14.86 17.75 0.16
CA ALA A 159 -13.79 17.76 -0.85
C ALA A 159 -13.26 16.37 -1.28
N ASP A 160 -14.12 15.35 -1.34
CA ASP A 160 -13.75 13.96 -1.68
C ASP A 160 -12.55 13.48 -0.84
N THR A 161 -12.56 13.82 0.44
CA THR A 161 -11.45 13.57 1.37
C THR A 161 -11.66 12.27 2.14
N ARG A 162 -10.58 11.52 2.34
CA ARG A 162 -10.54 10.39 3.28
C ARG A 162 -9.30 10.45 4.16
N VAL A 163 -9.45 9.95 5.37
CA VAL A 163 -8.35 9.69 6.29
C VAL A 163 -8.32 8.21 6.63
N TYR A 164 -7.14 7.71 6.99
CA TYR A 164 -6.98 6.36 7.46
C TYR A 164 -5.98 6.29 8.60
N ALA A 165 -6.19 5.32 9.48
CA ALA A 165 -5.27 4.98 10.54
C ALA A 165 -5.31 3.48 10.75
N GLY A 166 -4.19 2.89 11.11
CA GLY A 166 -4.10 1.46 11.29
C GLY A 166 -2.75 1.01 11.80
N VAL A 167 -2.58 -0.29 11.80
CA VAL A 167 -1.37 -0.93 12.29
C VAL A 167 -1.11 -2.22 11.52
N GLN A 168 0.17 -2.50 11.28
CA GLN A 168 0.63 -3.81 10.83
C GLN A 168 1.37 -4.51 11.98
N TYR A 169 1.12 -5.80 12.16
CA TYR A 169 1.82 -6.66 13.11
C TYR A 169 2.62 -7.72 12.37
N SER A 170 3.93 -7.65 12.49
CA SER A 170 4.87 -8.56 11.83
C SER A 170 5.06 -9.81 12.68
N TYR A 171 4.35 -10.89 12.35
CA TYR A 171 4.41 -12.14 13.13
C TYR A 171 5.59 -13.04 12.74
N SER A 172 6.22 -12.75 11.60
CA SER A 172 7.45 -13.35 11.10
C SER A 172 8.24 -12.22 10.45
N PHE A 173 9.38 -11.86 11.01
CA PHE A 173 10.19 -10.76 10.50
C PHE A 173 11.67 -11.11 10.58
N LEU A 174 12.35 -10.98 9.45
CA LEU A 174 13.76 -11.27 9.29
C LEU A 174 14.49 -10.02 8.78
N ILE A 175 15.59 -9.65 9.44
CA ILE A 175 16.59 -8.70 8.97
C ILE A 175 17.96 -9.30 9.29
N ASN A 176 18.40 -10.26 8.48
CA ASN A 176 19.54 -11.18 8.76
C ASN A 176 19.37 -12.06 10.03
N THR A 177 18.66 -11.56 11.03
CA THR A 177 18.28 -12.21 12.28
C THR A 177 16.77 -12.03 12.49
N ARG A 178 16.16 -12.96 13.22
CA ARG A 178 14.71 -12.97 13.45
C ARG A 178 14.34 -11.88 14.46
N MET A 179 13.37 -11.04 14.10
CA MET A 179 12.92 -9.88 14.86
C MET A 179 11.38 -9.83 14.94
N ASP A 180 10.71 -10.96 15.10
CA ASP A 180 9.24 -11.02 15.14
C ASP A 180 8.59 -10.09 16.17
N GLY A 181 7.30 -9.85 16.01
CA GLY A 181 6.48 -9.13 16.97
C GLY A 181 6.50 -7.62 16.82
N GLN A 182 6.98 -7.10 15.68
CA GLN A 182 7.08 -5.67 15.44
C GLN A 182 5.74 -5.08 14.99
N TRP A 183 5.41 -3.95 15.60
CA TRP A 183 4.25 -3.16 15.25
C TRP A 183 4.66 -2.01 14.34
N MET A 184 3.82 -1.74 13.34
CA MET A 184 4.01 -0.60 12.45
C MET A 184 2.71 0.22 12.37
N PRO A 185 2.54 1.19 13.30
CA PRO A 185 1.47 2.16 13.22
C PRO A 185 1.57 2.97 11.91
N HIS A 186 0.41 3.27 11.34
CA HIS A 186 0.30 3.92 10.05
C HIS A 186 -0.90 4.86 10.05
N LEU A 187 -0.71 6.10 9.62
CA LEU A 187 -1.78 7.09 9.46
C LEU A 187 -1.57 7.92 8.20
N GLY A 188 -2.65 8.40 7.61
CA GLY A 188 -2.58 9.23 6.42
C GLY A 188 -3.93 9.71 5.95
N GLY A 189 -3.93 10.35 4.78
CA GLY A 189 -5.15 10.83 4.16
C GLY A 189 -4.91 11.38 2.76
N GLU A 190 -5.99 11.56 2.02
CA GLU A 190 -5.99 12.23 0.73
C GLU A 190 -7.29 13.00 0.54
N GLY A 191 -7.24 14.07 -0.25
CA GLY A 191 -8.43 14.83 -0.64
C GLY A 191 -8.20 15.66 -1.88
N THR A 192 -9.29 16.00 -2.57
CA THR A 192 -9.26 16.92 -3.71
C THR A 192 -9.61 18.32 -3.22
N PHE A 193 -8.94 19.36 -3.69
CA PHE A 193 -9.19 20.72 -3.20
C PHE A 193 -9.54 21.72 -4.30
N LEU A 194 -9.32 21.36 -5.58
CA LEU A 194 -9.71 22.21 -6.70
C LEU A 194 -10.03 21.35 -7.93
N ARG A 195 -11.24 21.47 -8.47
CA ARG A 195 -11.58 20.88 -9.78
C ARG A 195 -11.00 21.76 -10.88
N VAL A 196 -10.20 21.17 -11.77
CA VAL A 196 -9.58 21.88 -12.90
C VAL A 196 -10.45 21.75 -14.15
N TRP A 197 -11.00 20.55 -14.41
CA TRP A 197 -12.03 20.30 -15.42
C TRP A 197 -12.90 19.09 -15.03
N SER A 198 -13.88 18.73 -15.85
CA SER A 198 -14.90 17.70 -15.58
C SER A 198 -14.36 16.30 -15.26
N GLY A 199 -13.08 16.03 -15.50
CA GLY A 199 -12.43 14.74 -15.21
C GLY A 199 -11.10 14.87 -14.47
N ALA A 200 -10.72 16.06 -13.99
CA ALA A 200 -9.49 16.21 -13.23
C ALA A 200 -9.57 17.25 -12.10
N ALA A 201 -8.87 16.95 -11.02
CA ALA A 201 -8.78 17.79 -9.84
C ALA A 201 -7.35 17.84 -9.30
N LEU A 202 -7.00 18.96 -8.68
CA LEU A 202 -5.84 19.03 -7.80
C LEU A 202 -6.15 18.28 -6.51
N TYR A 203 -5.17 17.51 -6.06
CA TYR A 203 -5.28 16.72 -4.84
C TYR A 203 -4.03 16.85 -3.99
N GLY A 204 -4.21 16.61 -2.69
CA GLY A 204 -3.14 16.47 -1.71
C GLY A 204 -3.29 15.15 -0.96
N ALA A 205 -2.18 14.55 -0.57
CA ALA A 205 -2.16 13.34 0.23
C ALA A 205 -0.94 13.33 1.17
N PHE A 206 -1.07 12.63 2.28
CA PHE A 206 0.04 12.36 3.20
C PHE A 206 -0.05 10.94 3.77
N ASP A 207 1.09 10.43 4.20
CA ASP A 207 1.28 9.08 4.73
C ASP A 207 2.43 9.12 5.73
N LEU A 208 2.19 8.59 6.92
CA LEU A 208 3.12 8.56 8.05
C LEU A 208 3.14 7.14 8.63
N LYS A 209 4.29 6.48 8.55
CA LYS A 209 4.52 5.13 9.07
C LYS A 209 5.57 5.14 10.15
N PHE A 210 5.33 4.41 11.22
CA PHE A 210 6.27 4.25 12.33
C PHE A 210 6.78 2.81 12.34
N ARG A 211 8.09 2.63 12.45
CA ARG A 211 8.76 1.34 12.25
C ARG A 211 9.22 0.75 13.58
N GLY A 212 8.48 -0.20 14.14
CA GLY A 212 8.78 -0.80 15.44
C GLY A 212 10.20 -1.39 15.52
N GLU A 213 10.68 -1.97 14.42
CA GLU A 213 12.03 -2.53 14.28
C GLU A 213 13.15 -1.48 14.34
N LEU A 214 12.82 -0.20 14.22
CA LEU A 214 13.75 0.94 14.26
C LEU A 214 13.29 1.95 15.31
N GLU A 215 12.88 1.47 16.48
CA GLU A 215 12.47 2.28 17.64
C GLU A 215 11.36 3.29 17.31
N TYR A 216 10.41 2.87 16.47
CA TYR A 216 9.32 3.71 15.96
C TYR A 216 9.78 4.98 15.23
N GLY A 217 10.97 4.96 14.63
CA GLY A 217 11.34 5.97 13.65
C GLY A 217 10.32 6.02 12.51
N SER A 218 10.16 7.19 11.90
CA SER A 218 9.10 7.42 10.92
C SER A 218 9.58 7.51 9.47
N THR A 219 8.74 7.05 8.56
CA THR A 219 8.74 7.40 7.15
C THR A 219 7.57 8.36 6.92
N GLN A 220 7.83 9.46 6.24
CA GLN A 220 6.85 10.49 5.96
C GLN A 220 6.80 10.76 4.47
N SER A 221 5.61 10.75 3.88
CA SER A 221 5.40 10.95 2.46
C SER A 221 4.26 11.94 2.25
N PHE A 222 4.53 13.00 1.51
CA PHE A 222 3.60 14.07 1.20
C PHE A 222 3.50 14.20 -0.31
N GLN A 223 2.30 14.26 -0.84
CA GLN A 223 2.06 14.27 -2.27
C GLN A 223 1.07 15.36 -2.65
N VAL A 224 1.37 16.08 -3.72
CA VAL A 224 0.47 17.06 -4.33
C VAL A 224 0.53 16.90 -5.84
N GLY A 225 -0.61 17.03 -6.51
CA GLY A 225 -0.62 16.88 -7.95
C GLY A 225 -1.99 16.99 -8.59
N LEU A 226 -2.05 16.52 -9.83
CA LEU A 226 -3.26 16.43 -10.62
C LEU A 226 -3.73 14.97 -10.66
N LYS A 227 -5.01 14.75 -10.38
CA LYS A 227 -5.69 13.47 -10.44
C LYS A 227 -6.73 13.53 -11.56
N ALA A 228 -6.60 12.66 -12.56
CA ALA A 228 -7.57 12.48 -13.62
C ALA A 228 -8.30 11.14 -13.45
N GLN A 229 -9.62 11.16 -13.37
CA GLN A 229 -10.44 9.97 -13.14
C GLN A 229 -11.26 9.63 -14.39
N SER A 230 -11.20 8.37 -14.79
CA SER A 230 -12.01 7.85 -15.89
C SER A 230 -13.41 7.43 -15.40
N PRO A 231 -14.41 7.33 -16.29
CA PRO A 231 -15.72 6.77 -15.97
C PRO A 231 -15.68 5.33 -15.44
N LEU A 232 -14.60 4.59 -15.73
CA LEU A 232 -14.36 3.22 -15.25
C LEU A 232 -13.69 3.18 -13.87
N ASN A 233 -13.71 4.29 -13.11
CA ASN A 233 -13.05 4.45 -11.80
C ASN A 233 -11.53 4.23 -11.80
N ARG A 234 -10.89 4.16 -12.96
CA ARG A 234 -9.41 4.16 -13.06
C ARG A 234 -8.91 5.57 -12.90
N THR A 235 -7.81 5.72 -12.16
CA THR A 235 -7.21 7.03 -11.87
C THR A 235 -5.79 7.10 -12.44
N LEU A 236 -5.51 8.17 -13.17
CA LEU A 236 -4.15 8.59 -13.52
C LEU A 236 -3.78 9.79 -12.65
N ARG A 237 -2.59 9.76 -12.02
CA ARG A 237 -2.07 10.90 -11.26
C ARG A 237 -0.71 11.32 -11.78
N LEU A 238 -0.53 12.62 -11.92
CA LEU A 238 0.79 13.26 -12.03
C LEU A 238 1.03 13.98 -10.71
N ALA A 239 2.10 13.63 -10.00
CA ALA A 239 2.31 14.15 -8.67
C ALA A 239 3.77 14.47 -8.37
N TYR A 240 3.95 15.57 -7.65
CA TYR A 240 5.15 15.80 -6.86
C TYR A 240 5.01 15.07 -5.52
N THR A 241 6.06 14.35 -5.12
CA THR A 241 6.12 13.68 -3.83
C THR A 241 7.37 14.13 -3.09
N PHE A 242 7.19 14.60 -1.87
CA PHE A 242 8.25 14.84 -0.90
C PHE A 242 8.22 13.71 0.12
N ARG A 243 9.33 12.99 0.27
CA ARG A 243 9.45 11.91 1.25
C ARG A 243 10.69 12.13 2.11
N THR A 244 10.56 11.91 3.40
CA THR A 244 11.66 12.03 4.36
C THR A 244 11.54 11.01 5.50
N GLY A 245 12.65 10.69 6.13
CA GLY A 245 12.71 9.75 7.26
C GLY A 245 13.35 8.43 6.86
N LEU A 246 12.93 7.34 7.51
CA LEU A 246 13.45 6.00 7.26
C LEU A 246 13.03 5.47 5.87
N GLU A 247 13.90 4.68 5.27
CA GLU A 247 13.68 4.12 3.94
C GLU A 247 12.78 2.87 3.98
N GLU A 248 11.75 2.77 3.12
CA GLU A 248 10.78 1.65 3.14
C GLU A 248 11.28 0.34 2.51
N ARG A 249 12.29 0.40 1.63
CA ARG A 249 12.98 -0.72 1.00
C ARG A 249 13.83 -1.42 2.03
N GLY A 250 13.58 -2.72 2.20
CA GLY A 250 14.25 -3.56 3.19
C GLY A 250 15.78 -3.60 3.08
N GLN A 251 16.32 -3.51 1.86
CA GLN A 251 17.76 -3.48 1.64
C GLN A 251 18.45 -2.20 2.17
N PHE A 252 17.68 -1.16 2.46
CA PHE A 252 18.13 0.15 2.92
C PHE A 252 17.39 0.60 4.19
N TYR A 253 16.79 -0.33 4.91
CA TYR A 253 15.79 -0.08 5.95
C TYR A 253 16.24 0.90 7.04
N ASP A 254 17.52 0.88 7.40
CA ASP A 254 18.14 1.70 8.45
C ASP A 254 18.57 3.10 7.97
N ARG A 255 18.51 3.34 6.65
CA ARG A 255 18.91 4.63 6.07
C ARG A 255 17.83 5.68 6.29
N ARG A 256 18.30 6.90 6.51
CA ARG A 256 17.46 8.09 6.51
C ARG A 256 17.74 8.88 5.24
N GLU A 257 16.69 9.14 4.46
CA GLU A 257 16.80 9.85 3.20
C GLU A 257 15.72 10.92 3.10
N THR A 258 16.02 11.96 2.33
CA THR A 258 15.05 12.95 1.88
C THR A 258 15.05 12.95 0.37
N THR A 259 13.88 12.67 -0.22
CA THR A 259 13.72 12.52 -1.66
C THR A 259 12.59 13.42 -2.17
N HIS A 260 12.83 14.02 -3.32
CA HIS A 260 11.83 14.78 -4.07
C HIS A 260 11.63 14.07 -5.40
N THR A 261 10.39 13.73 -5.74
CA THR A 261 10.10 13.03 -6.99
C THR A 261 8.96 13.66 -7.75
N ILE A 262 9.00 13.60 -9.08
CA ILE A 262 7.83 13.80 -9.93
C ILE A 262 7.51 12.47 -10.59
N GLY A 263 6.27 12.01 -10.49
CA GLY A 263 5.88 10.70 -11.00
C GLY A 263 4.47 10.62 -11.57
N LEU A 264 4.29 9.58 -12.38
CA LEU A 264 3.01 9.11 -12.89
C LEU A 264 2.57 7.88 -12.11
N PHE A 265 1.30 7.84 -11.72
CA PHE A 265 0.70 6.75 -10.95
C PHE A 265 -0.61 6.33 -11.60
N PHE A 266 -0.79 5.03 -11.78
CA PHE A 266 -1.98 4.43 -12.35
C PHE A 266 -2.65 3.58 -11.27
N ASP A 267 -3.74 4.11 -10.70
CA ASP A 267 -4.53 3.38 -9.72
C ASP A 267 -5.65 2.64 -10.49
N LEU A 268 -5.45 1.34 -10.65
CA LEU A 268 -6.30 0.42 -11.42
C LEU A 268 -7.25 -0.38 -10.52
#